data_AF-A0A2W1BBE1-F1
#
_entry.id   AF-A0A2W1BBE1-F1
#
_cell.length_a   1.000
_cell.length_b   1.000
_cell.length_c   1.000
_cell.angle_alpha   90.00
_cell.angle_beta   90.00
_cell.angle_gamma   90.00
#
_symmetry.space_group_name_H-M   'P 1'
#
loop_
_entity.id
_entity.type
_entity.pdbx_description
1 polymer ?
#
loop_
_entity_poly.entity_id
_entity_poly.type
_entity_poly.pdbx_seq_one_letter_code
_entity_poly.pdbx_strand_id
1 'polypeptide(L)' 'MKFLQVILLALAALVASVAAGPRPIPNGRPPAMAERIAKPNIITVPPNCPPGQKLGPNGVCREVWND' A
#
# COMPACT_ATOMS: atom_id res chain seq x y z
N MET A 1 38.49 -35.84 -30.13
CA MET A 1 38.47 -35.52 -28.68
C MET A 1 37.99 -34.09 -28.36
N LYS A 2 38.50 -33.03 -29.01
CA LYS A 2 38.10 -31.63 -28.74
C LYS A 2 36.61 -31.35 -29.06
N PHE A 3 36.12 -31.84 -30.20
CA PHE A 3 34.72 -31.66 -30.62
C PHE A 3 33.71 -32.29 -29.66
N LEU A 4 34.02 -33.48 -29.13
CA LEU A 4 33.16 -34.16 -28.14
C LEU A 4 33.03 -33.33 -26.86
N GLN A 5 34.10 -32.70 -26.40
CA GLN A 5 34.06 -31.82 -25.23
C GLN A 5 33.19 -30.58 -25.47
N VAL A 6 33.26 -29.98 -26.67
CA VAL A 6 32.41 -28.83 -27.02
C VAL A 6 30.93 -29.23 -27.05
N ILE A 7 30.61 -30.40 -27.61
CA ILE A 7 29.23 -30.91 -27.64
C ILE A 7 28.73 -31.18 -26.22
N LEU A 8 29.53 -31.82 -25.36
CA LEU A 8 29.15 -32.08 -23.98
C LEU A 8 28.94 -30.79 -23.16
N LEU A 9 29.79 -29.78 -23.34
CA LEU A 9 29.63 -28.48 -22.70
C LEU A 9 28.37 -27.74 -23.17
N ALA A 10 28.11 -27.77 -24.48
CA ALA A 10 26.90 -27.17 -25.05
C ALA A 10 25.63 -27.84 -24.53
N LEU A 11 25.61 -29.18 -24.46
CA LEU A 11 24.49 -29.93 -23.90
C LEU A 11 24.30 -29.64 -22.40
N ALA A 12 25.39 -29.58 -21.62
CA ALA A 12 25.31 -29.24 -20.19
C ALA A 12 24.75 -27.83 -19.95
N ALA A 13 25.17 -26.83 -20.75
CA ALA A 13 24.65 -25.47 -20.67
C ALA A 13 23.17 -25.38 -21.07
N LEU A 14 22.75 -26.14 -22.09
CA LEU A 14 21.36 -26.23 -22.50
C LEU A 14 20.49 -26.77 -21.37
N VAL A 15 20.90 -27.88 -20.72
CA VAL A 15 20.18 -28.51 -19.60
C VAL A 15 20.11 -27.59 -18.37
N ALA A 16 21.18 -26.85 -18.07
CA ALA A 16 21.18 -25.92 -16.94
C ALA A 16 20.19 -24.75 -17.14
N SER A 17 19.97 -24.33 -18.39
CA SER A 17 19.08 -23.20 -18.72
C SER A 17 17.59 -23.55 -18.56
N VAL A 18 17.21 -24.81 -18.78
CA VAL A 18 15.82 -25.29 -18.61
C VAL A 18 15.47 -25.61 -17.15
N ALA A 19 16.46 -25.95 -16.31
CA ALA A 19 16.24 -26.28 -14.90
C ALA A 19 16.00 -25.05 -14.00
N ALA A 20 16.28 -23.84 -14.49
CA ALA A 20 15.99 -22.60 -13.79
C ALA A 20 14.48 -22.28 -13.89
N GLY A 21 13.69 -22.92 -13.03
CA GLY A 21 12.27 -22.59 -12.86
C GLY A 21 12.06 -21.11 -12.46
N PRO A 22 10.80 -20.62 -12.50
CA PRO A 22 10.49 -19.25 -12.13
C PRO A 22 11.01 -18.95 -10.72
N ARG A 23 11.75 -17.85 -10.58
CA ARG A 23 12.22 -17.38 -9.27
C ARG A 23 11.00 -17.08 -8.39
N PRO A 24 11.01 -17.44 -7.10
CA PRO A 24 9.94 -17.03 -6.21
C PRO A 24 9.87 -15.50 -6.16
N ILE A 25 8.68 -14.95 -6.40
CA ILE A 25 8.44 -13.53 -6.16
C ILE A 25 8.46 -13.34 -4.64
N PRO A 26 9.37 -12.52 -4.08
CA PRO A 26 9.31 -12.22 -2.67
C PRO A 26 7.99 -11.50 -2.39
N ASN A 27 7.08 -12.17 -1.66
CA ASN A 27 5.87 -11.56 -1.10
C ASN A 27 6.24 -10.67 0.10
N GLY A 28 7.15 -9.74 -0.14
CA GLY A 28 7.54 -8.71 0.82
C GLY A 28 6.95 -7.39 0.37
N ARG A 29 5.88 -6.94 1.03
CA ARG A 29 5.62 -5.50 1.12
C ARG A 29 6.92 -4.90 1.68
N PRO A 30 7.61 -3.99 0.98
CA PRO A 30 8.86 -3.44 1.51
C PRO A 30 8.56 -2.80 2.87
N PRO A 31 9.35 -3.11 3.93
CA PRO A 31 9.11 -2.58 5.27
C PRO A 31 9.15 -1.04 5.31
N ALA A 32 9.69 -0.40 4.27
CA ALA A 32 9.70 1.05 4.11
C ALA A 32 8.35 1.70 3.71
N MET A 33 7.37 0.92 3.23
CA MET A 33 6.03 1.46 2.89
C MET A 33 4.94 1.13 3.93
N ALA A 34 5.12 0.10 4.75
CA ALA A 34 4.18 -0.21 5.83
C ALA A 34 4.25 0.81 6.99
N GLU A 35 5.41 1.44 7.20
CA GLU A 35 5.61 2.50 8.20
C GLU A 35 4.94 3.83 7.81
N ARG A 36 4.69 4.05 6.51
CA ARG A 36 4.05 5.27 5.99
C ARG A 36 2.57 5.07 5.67
N ILE A 37 1.84 4.27 6.45
CA ILE A 37 0.44 4.62 6.70
C ILE A 37 0.49 5.85 7.61
N ALA A 38 0.78 6.99 6.99
CA ALA A 38 0.80 8.29 7.64
C ALA A 38 -0.53 8.44 8.37
N LYS A 39 -0.43 8.74 9.67
CA LYS A 39 -1.59 8.99 10.53
C LYS A 39 -2.51 9.96 9.77
N PRO A 40 -3.81 9.65 9.60
CA PRO A 40 -4.69 10.51 8.83
C PRO A 40 -4.66 11.91 9.43
N ASN A 41 -4.50 12.93 8.58
CA ASN A 41 -4.52 14.32 9.00
C ASN A 41 -5.97 14.72 9.33
N ILE A 42 -6.45 14.29 10.49
CA ILE A 42 -7.78 14.61 11.00
C ILE A 42 -7.67 15.93 11.76
N ILE A 43 -8.36 16.94 11.24
CA ILE A 43 -8.70 18.15 11.99
C ILE A 43 -10.10 17.95 12.58
N THR A 44 -10.25 18.12 13.88
CA THR A 44 -11.57 18.18 14.51
C THR A 44 -12.14 19.58 14.31
N VAL A 45 -13.28 19.67 13.64
CA VAL A 45 -14.00 20.94 13.50
C VAL A 45 -14.62 21.30 14.86
N PRO A 46 -14.26 22.44 15.46
CA PRO A 46 -14.90 22.88 16.69
C PRO A 46 -16.40 23.15 16.44
N PRO A 47 -17.26 22.89 17.43
CA PRO A 47 -18.68 23.18 17.29
C PRO A 47 -18.90 24.67 17.05
N ASN A 48 -19.75 25.00 16.07
CA ASN A 48 -20.03 26.40 15.70
C ASN A 48 -20.84 27.14 16.77
N CYS A 49 -21.49 26.41 17.69
CA CYS A 49 -22.40 26.94 18.69
C CYS A 49 -22.21 26.27 20.06
N PRO A 50 -22.59 26.93 21.17
CA PRO A 50 -22.61 26.34 22.50
C PRO A 50 -23.53 25.10 22.59
N PRO A 51 -23.35 24.24 23.61
CA PRO A 51 -24.27 23.14 23.88
C PRO A 51 -25.72 23.63 23.99
N GLY A 52 -26.66 22.89 23.40
CA GLY A 52 -28.08 23.26 23.37
C GLY A 52 -28.46 24.26 22.27
N GLN A 53 -27.50 24.72 21.46
CA GLN A 53 -27.76 25.61 20.33
C GLN A 53 -27.33 24.99 18.99
N LYS A 54 -28.00 25.38 17.90
CA LYS A 54 -27.67 25.06 16.51
C LYS A 54 -27.48 26.34 15.68
N LEU A 55 -26.62 26.25 14.67
CA LEU A 55 -26.38 27.34 13.75
C LEU A 55 -27.59 27.52 12.82
N GLY A 56 -28.24 28.69 12.88
CA GLY A 56 -29.35 29.03 12.00
C GLY A 56 -28.89 29.44 10.58
N PRO A 57 -29.82 29.60 9.63
CA PRO A 57 -29.52 29.98 8.24
C PRO A 57 -28.82 31.34 8.10
N ASN A 58 -28.96 32.21 9.11
CA ASN A 58 -28.34 33.53 9.17
C ASN A 58 -26.96 33.52 9.85
N GLY A 59 -26.41 32.34 10.20
CA GLY A 59 -25.13 32.22 10.89
C GLY A 59 -25.19 32.55 12.39
N VAL A 60 -26.37 32.68 12.98
CA VAL A 60 -26.56 32.94 14.42
C VAL A 60 -26.94 31.65 15.14
N CYS A 61 -26.32 31.40 16.29
CA CYS A 61 -26.67 30.27 17.15
C CYS A 61 -28.05 30.50 17.79
N ARG A 62 -28.91 29.48 17.71
CA ARG A 62 -30.27 29.50 18.26
C ARG A 62 -30.52 28.22 19.05
N GLU A 63 -31.40 28.29 20.04
CA GLU A 63 -31.78 27.12 20.84
C GLU A 63 -32.43 26.04 19.95
N VAL A 64 -32.17 24.78 20.30
CA VAL A 64 -32.80 23.64 19.61
C VAL A 64 -34.18 23.42 20.20
N TRP A 65 -35.22 23.69 19.42
CA TRP A 65 -36.57 23.26 19.75
C TRP A 65 -36.68 21.78 19.39
N ASN A 66 -36.79 20.90 20.39
CA ASN A 66 -37.17 19.51 20.19
C ASN A 66 -38.68 19.43 20.40
N ASP A 67 -39.43 19.24 19.31
CA ASP A 67 -40.86 18.91 19.38
C ASP A 67 -41.09 17.51 19.96
#